data_AF-A0AAD9KN69-F1
#
_entry.id   AF-A0AAD9KN69-F1
#
_cell.length_a   1.000
_cell.length_b   1.000
_cell.length_c   1.000
_cell.angle_alpha   90.00
_cell.angle_beta   90.00
_cell.angle_gamma   90.00
#
_symmetry.space_group_name_H-M   'P 1'
#
loop_
_entity.id
_entity.type
_entity.pdbx_description
1 polymer ?
#
loop_
_entity_poly.entity_id
_entity_poly.type
_entity_poly.pdbx_seq_one_letter_code
_entity_poly.pdbx_strand_id
1 'polypeptide(L)'
;MLYQLKRAGITQKDLVSVYVSVVRPVLEYVCPVWHTNLPQCLFDNIEVIQKRALKCIFPGLGYAEILRRVNLDTLNIRRDSICQKYFDKIQQNVYPLPVTKTNRFRNSFIPWALYNCQ
;
A
#
# COMPACT_ATOMS: atom_id res chain seq x y z
N MET A 1 -16.13 -7.62 9.55
CA MET A 1 -16.85 -7.84 8.28
C MET A 1 -16.72 -9.27 7.77
N LEU A 2 -15.54 -9.74 7.32
CA LEU A 2 -15.37 -11.10 6.77
C LEU A 2 -15.85 -12.22 7.70
N TYR A 3 -15.62 -12.09 9.01
CA TYR A 3 -16.10 -13.06 9.99
C TYR A 3 -17.63 -13.16 10.04
N GLN A 4 -18.33 -12.03 9.94
CA GLN A 4 -19.80 -12.02 9.94
C GLN A 4 -20.35 -12.64 8.66
N LEU A 5 -19.74 -12.32 7.51
CA LEU A 5 -20.09 -12.90 6.22
C LEU A 5 -19.86 -14.42 6.18
N LYS A 6 -18.78 -14.89 6.81
CA LYS A 6 -18.53 -16.32 6.99
C LYS A 6 -19.62 -16.99 7.82
N ARG A 7 -20.05 -16.36 8.93
CA ARG A 7 -21.15 -16.88 9.76
C ARG A 7 -22.48 -16.90 9.03
N ALA A 8 -22.69 -16.00 8.08
CA ALA A 8 -23.86 -15.98 7.21
C ALA A 8 -23.87 -17.08 6.13
N GLY A 9 -22.85 -17.95 6.08
CA GLY A 9 -22.81 -19.10 5.17
C GLY A 9 -22.37 -18.78 3.74
N ILE A 10 -21.76 -17.62 3.50
CA ILE A 10 -21.29 -17.21 2.17
C ILE A 10 -20.16 -18.14 1.68
N THR A 11 -20.17 -18.44 0.39
CA THR A 11 -19.15 -19.27 -0.27
C THR A 11 -17.75 -18.67 -0.10
N GLN A 12 -16.74 -19.53 0.04
CA GLN A 12 -15.33 -19.10 0.16
C GLN A 12 -14.88 -18.21 -1.01
N LYS A 13 -15.34 -18.51 -2.23
CA LYS A 13 -15.03 -17.71 -3.44
C LYS A 13 -15.57 -16.28 -3.34
N ASP A 14 -16.79 -16.13 -2.83
CA ASP A 14 -17.41 -14.82 -2.66
C ASP A 14 -16.74 -14.03 -1.53
N LEU A 15 -16.35 -14.70 -0.44
CA LEU A 15 -15.57 -14.07 0.63
C LEU A 15 -14.21 -13.56 0.14
N VAL A 16 -13.55 -14.30 -0.76
CA VAL A 16 -12.33 -13.82 -1.45
C VAL A 16 -12.63 -12.56 -2.24
N SER A 17 -13.71 -12.57 -3.03
CA SER A 17 -14.11 -11.41 -3.83
C SER A 17 -14.35 -10.17 -2.95
N VAL A 18 -15.02 -10.34 -1.80
CA VAL A 18 -15.20 -9.27 -0.82
C VAL A 18 -13.88 -8.77 -0.23
N TYR A 19 -12.95 -9.68 0.09
CA TYR A 19 -11.61 -9.29 0.54
C TYR A 19 -10.88 -8.45 -0.53
N VAL A 20 -10.91 -8.88 -1.78
CA VAL A 20 -10.26 -8.19 -2.92
C VAL A 20 -10.88 -6.82 -3.20
N SER A 21 -12.19 -6.67 -3.05
CA SER A 21 -12.91 -5.43 -3.37
C SER A 21 -12.92 -4.42 -2.22
N VAL A 22 -12.92 -4.87 -0.96
CA VAL A 22 -13.09 -3.97 0.19
C VAL A 22 -11.81 -3.80 1.00
N VAL A 23 -11.14 -4.90 1.37
CA VAL A 23 -10.00 -4.83 2.31
C VAL A 23 -8.72 -4.50 1.57
N ARG A 24 -8.49 -5.11 0.41
CA ARG A 24 -7.27 -4.92 -0.38
C ARG A 24 -7.03 -3.46 -0.78
N PRO A 25 -8.01 -2.72 -1.34
CA PRO A 25 -7.77 -1.35 -1.78
C PRO A 25 -7.39 -0.44 -0.60
N VAL A 26 -7.97 -0.67 0.59
CA VAL A 26 -7.64 0.11 1.78
C VAL A 26 -6.18 -0.10 2.21
N LEU A 27 -5.67 -1.34 2.11
CA LEU A 27 -4.28 -1.64 2.43
C LEU A 27 -3.30 -1.08 1.38
N GLU A 28 -3.72 -1.02 0.12
CA GLU A 28 -2.87 -0.70 -1.02
C GLU A 28 -2.90 0.78 -1.44
N TYR A 29 -3.97 1.51 -1.11
CA TYR A 29 -4.22 2.88 -1.59
C TYR A 29 -3.10 3.85 -1.25
N VAL A 30 -2.58 3.81 -0.02
CA VAL A 30 -1.59 4.78 0.48
C VAL A 30 -0.15 4.25 0.36
N CYS A 31 0.05 3.06 -0.23
CA CYS A 31 1.37 2.43 -0.30
C CYS A 31 2.48 3.34 -0.84
N PRO A 32 2.30 4.09 -1.94
CA PRO A 32 3.36 4.94 -2.48
C PRO A 32 3.87 6.02 -1.50
N VAL A 33 3.06 6.39 -0.49
CA VAL A 33 3.41 7.45 0.47
C VAL A 33 4.33 6.93 1.57
N TRP A 34 4.14 5.69 2.02
CA TRP A 34 4.80 5.17 3.23
C TRP A 34 5.76 4.01 2.95
N HIS A 35 5.67 3.37 1.78
CA HIS A 35 6.44 2.16 1.47
C HIS A 35 7.96 2.33 1.57
N THR A 36 8.51 3.51 1.27
CA THR A 36 9.96 3.77 1.34
C THR A 36 10.50 4.01 2.75
N ASN A 37 9.63 4.37 3.70
CA ASN A 37 10.04 4.86 5.02
C ASN A 37 9.67 3.89 6.16
N LEU A 38 9.08 2.72 5.84
CA LEU A 38 8.66 1.75 6.85
C LEU A 38 9.77 0.75 7.19
N PRO A 39 10.06 0.49 8.48
CA PRO A 39 10.87 -0.63 8.90
C PRO A 39 10.17 -1.99 8.67
N GLN A 40 10.97 -3.05 8.52
CA GLN A 40 10.50 -4.41 8.22
C GLN A 40 9.45 -4.93 9.22
N CYS A 41 9.60 -4.63 10.50
CA CYS A 41 8.65 -5.04 11.53
C CYS A 41 7.23 -4.51 11.29
N LEU A 42 7.10 -3.30 10.73
CA LEU A 42 5.81 -2.73 10.37
C LEU A 42 5.25 -3.39 9.10
N PHE A 43 6.09 -3.77 8.15
CA PHE A 43 5.64 -4.56 7.00
C PHE A 43 5.03 -5.89 7.43
N ASP A 44 5.67 -6.60 8.35
CA ASP A 44 5.16 -7.86 8.88
C ASP A 44 3.81 -7.67 9.59
N ASN A 45 3.67 -6.59 10.36
CA ASN A 45 2.41 -6.24 11.02
C ASN A 45 1.27 -5.96 10.02
N ILE A 46 1.57 -5.35 8.87
CA ILE A 46 0.57 -5.13 7.82
C ILE A 46 0.24 -6.46 7.12
N GLU A 47 1.24 -7.31 6.85
CA GLU A 47 1.04 -8.65 6.25
C GLU A 47 0.13 -9.53 7.13
N VAL A 48 0.19 -9.36 8.47
CA VAL A 48 -0.70 -10.05 9.41
C VAL A 48 -2.19 -9.79 9.10
N ILE A 49 -2.55 -8.62 8.58
CA ILE A 49 -3.94 -8.31 8.19
C ILE A 49 -4.39 -9.24 7.06
N GLN A 50 -3.57 -9.43 6.03
CA GLN A 50 -3.85 -10.38 4.95
C GLN A 50 -3.89 -11.82 5.47
N LYS A 51 -2.92 -12.23 6.30
CA LYS A 51 -2.89 -13.57 6.90
C LYS A 51 -4.16 -13.86 7.70
N ARG A 52 -4.60 -12.92 8.54
CA ARG A 52 -5.83 -13.05 9.35
C ARG A 52 -7.08 -13.12 8.48
N ALA A 53 -7.19 -12.28 7.45
CA ALA A 53 -8.30 -12.31 6.52
C ALA A 53 -8.40 -13.65 5.80
N LEU A 54 -7.28 -14.15 5.24
CA LEU A 54 -7.23 -15.42 4.54
C LEU A 54 -7.49 -16.61 5.47
N LYS A 55 -6.97 -16.59 6.71
CA LYS A 55 -7.25 -17.64 7.70
C LYS A 55 -8.72 -17.67 8.13
N CYS A 56 -9.39 -16.52 8.13
CA CYS A 56 -10.82 -16.44 8.36
C CYS A 56 -11.58 -17.21 7.26
N ILE A 57 -11.23 -16.99 5.99
CA ILE A 57 -11.89 -17.58 4.82
C ILE A 57 -11.58 -19.08 4.69
N PHE A 58 -10.31 -19.45 4.81
CA PHE A 58 -9.81 -20.82 4.67
C PHE A 58 -9.22 -21.31 6.00
N PRO A 59 -10.05 -21.85 6.92
CA PRO A 59 -9.54 -22.50 8.11
C PRO A 59 -8.74 -23.75 7.73
N GLY A 60 -7.68 -24.06 8.48
CA GLY A 60 -6.90 -25.29 8.30
C GLY A 60 -5.74 -25.23 7.30
N LEU A 61 -5.81 -24.41 6.26
CA LEU A 61 -4.74 -24.31 5.25
C LEU A 61 -3.57 -23.41 5.72
N GLY A 62 -2.39 -23.68 5.18
CA GLY A 62 -1.18 -22.85 5.35
C GLY A 62 -1.23 -21.58 4.49
N TYR A 63 -0.54 -20.51 4.91
CA TYR A 63 -0.61 -19.21 4.22
C TYR A 63 -0.23 -19.29 2.74
N ALA A 64 0.92 -19.90 2.42
CA ALA A 64 1.40 -20.06 1.05
C ALA A 64 0.48 -20.93 0.17
N GLU A 65 -0.21 -21.89 0.77
CA GLU A 65 -1.18 -22.73 0.04
C GLU A 65 -2.47 -21.96 -0.26
N ILE A 66 -2.94 -21.15 0.68
CA ILE A 66 -4.09 -20.27 0.44
C ILE A 66 -3.78 -19.27 -0.67
N LEU A 67 -2.58 -18.66 -0.66
CA LEU A 67 -2.14 -17.76 -1.73
C LEU A 67 -2.21 -18.42 -3.11
N ARG A 68 -1.68 -19.64 -3.25
CA ARG A 68 -1.78 -20.42 -4.51
C ARG A 68 -3.22 -20.72 -4.89
N ARG A 69 -4.08 -21.12 -3.94
CA ARG A 69 -5.49 -21.45 -4.19
C ARG A 69 -6.31 -20.23 -4.64
N VAL A 70 -6.00 -19.05 -4.12
CA VAL A 70 -6.71 -17.80 -4.40
C VAL A 70 -6.06 -17.03 -5.56
N ASN A 71 -4.92 -17.52 -6.08
CA ASN A 71 -4.10 -16.85 -7.08
C ASN A 71 -3.72 -15.42 -6.66
N LEU A 72 -3.21 -15.28 -5.43
CA LEU A 72 -2.79 -14.01 -4.85
C LEU A 72 -1.33 -14.03 -4.43
N ASP A 73 -0.66 -12.92 -4.65
CA ASP A 73 0.67 -12.69 -4.12
C ASP A 73 0.62 -12.21 -2.66
N THR A 74 1.79 -12.24 -2.01
CA THR A 74 1.98 -11.60 -0.70
C THR A 74 1.67 -10.10 -0.81
N LEU A 75 1.34 -9.46 0.33
CA LEU A 75 1.09 -8.03 0.29
C LEU A 75 2.34 -7.29 -0.16
N ASN A 76 3.51 -7.73 0.28
CA ASN A 76 4.77 -7.08 -0.05
C ASN A 76 4.99 -6.93 -1.55
N ILE A 77 4.92 -8.04 -2.29
CA ILE A 77 5.13 -8.05 -3.76
C ILE A 77 4.16 -7.10 -4.47
N ARG A 78 2.89 -7.08 -4.02
CA ARG A 78 1.87 -6.21 -4.62
C ARG A 78 2.15 -4.74 -4.36
N ARG A 79 2.58 -4.39 -3.14
CA ARG A 79 2.96 -3.02 -2.80
C ARG A 79 4.18 -2.56 -3.58
N ASP A 80 5.19 -3.41 -3.73
CA ASP A 80 6.39 -3.12 -4.51
C ASP A 80 6.00 -2.77 -5.96
N SER A 81 5.14 -3.60 -6.57
CA SER A 81 4.64 -3.35 -7.93
C SER A 81 3.84 -2.05 -8.03
N ILE A 82 3.00 -1.73 -7.04
CA ILE A 82 2.24 -0.48 -7.01
C ILE A 82 3.17 0.72 -6.91
N CYS A 83 4.18 0.66 -6.04
CA CYS A 83 5.14 1.74 -5.86
C CYS A 83 5.96 1.94 -7.13
N GLN A 84 6.49 0.87 -7.73
CA GLN A 84 7.20 0.94 -9.01
C GLN A 84 6.35 1.61 -10.10
N LYS A 85 5.11 1.13 -10.30
CA LYS A 85 4.18 1.73 -11.28
C LYS A 85 3.88 3.20 -11.00
N TYR A 86 3.84 3.60 -9.72
CA TYR A 86 3.63 4.98 -9.33
C TYR A 86 4.85 5.86 -9.65
N PHE A 87 6.06 5.38 -9.35
CA PHE A 87 7.30 6.08 -9.67
C PHE A 87 7.53 6.19 -11.18
N ASP A 88 7.26 5.13 -11.95
CA ASP A 88 7.37 5.15 -13.41
C ASP A 88 6.47 6.24 -14.02
N LYS A 89 5.25 6.40 -13.50
CA LYS A 89 4.32 7.46 -13.92
C LYS A 89 4.83 8.86 -13.58
N ILE A 90 5.51 9.03 -12.44
CA ILE A 90 6.14 10.30 -12.08
C ILE A 90 7.29 10.61 -13.04
N GLN A 91 8.16 9.63 -13.31
CA GLN A 91 9.31 9.79 -14.20
C GLN A 91 8.90 10.16 -15.62
N GLN A 92 7.78 9.61 -16.11
CA GLN A 92 7.24 9.93 -17.43
C GLN A 92 6.64 11.35 -17.53
N ASN A 93 6.65 12.14 -16.45
CA ASN A 93 6.18 13.53 -16.39
C ASN A 93 4.79 13.75 -17.03
N VAL A 94 3.90 12.76 -16.88
CA VAL A 94 2.53 12.79 -17.43
C VAL A 94 1.70 13.93 -16.82
N TYR A 95 2.11 14.41 -15.64
CA TYR A 95 1.53 15.55 -14.94
C TYR A 95 2.66 16.54 -14.68
N PRO A 96 2.85 17.56 -15.55
CA PRO A 96 3.83 18.59 -15.26
C PRO A 96 3.50 19.19 -13.90
N LEU A 97 4.47 19.14 -12.98
CA LEU A 97 4.34 19.83 -11.71
C LEU A 97 3.99 21.29 -12.02
N PRO A 98 2.94 21.86 -11.40
CA PRO A 98 2.64 23.26 -11.60
C PRO A 98 3.89 24.04 -11.25
N VAL A 99 4.31 24.92 -12.16
CA VAL A 99 5.49 25.76 -11.95
C VAL A 99 5.27 26.53 -10.66
N THR A 100 5.95 26.12 -9.59
CA THR A 100 5.76 26.71 -8.27
C THR A 100 6.31 28.13 -8.30
N LYS A 101 5.43 29.11 -8.54
CA LYS A 101 5.73 30.55 -8.38
C LYS A 101 5.96 30.94 -6.93
N THR A 102 6.17 30.00 -6.01
CA THR A 102 6.57 30.38 -4.66
C THR A 102 8.04 30.73 -4.72
N ASN A 103 8.34 32.02 -4.58
CA ASN A 103 9.64 32.59 -4.20
C ASN A 103 10.09 32.06 -2.81
N ARG A 104 9.93 30.76 -2.50
CA ARG A 104 10.41 30.15 -1.25
C ARG A 104 11.92 30.21 -1.16
N PHE A 105 12.64 30.36 -2.27
CA PHE A 105 14.06 30.69 -2.23
C PHE A 105 14.32 32.11 -1.69
N ARG A 106 13.43 33.08 -1.90
CA ARG A 106 13.60 34.41 -1.30
C ARG A 106 13.19 34.46 0.19
N ASN A 107 12.27 33.60 0.60
CA ASN A 107 11.73 33.59 1.98
C ASN A 107 12.21 32.41 2.83
N SER A 108 13.15 31.58 2.34
CA SER A 108 13.80 30.57 3.17
C SER A 108 14.93 31.22 3.95
N PHE A 109 15.17 30.73 5.17
CA PHE A 109 16.28 31.18 6.02
C PHE A 109 17.65 30.99 5.34
N ILE A 110 17.75 30.04 4.40
CA ILE A 110 19.01 29.64 3.75
C ILE A 110 19.61 30.81 2.93
N PRO A 111 18.87 31.55 2.08
CA PRO A 111 19.46 32.69 1.36
C PRO A 111 19.67 33.95 2.20
N TRP A 112 18.91 34.15 3.29
CA TRP A 112 19.21 35.21 4.27
C TRP A 112 20.54 34.95 4.99
N ALA A 113 20.80 33.70 5.39
CA ALA A 113 22.06 33.32 6.02
C ALA A 113 23.26 33.46 5.04
N LEU A 114 23.09 33.10 3.77
CA LEU A 114 24.13 33.28 2.75
C LEU A 114 24.42 34.75 2.44
N TYR A 115 23.43 35.64 2.52
CA TYR A 115 23.59 37.09 2.27
C TYR A 115 24.27 37.84 3.42
N ASN A 116 24.02 37.46 4.68
CA ASN A 116 24.63 38.11 5.85
C ASN A 116 25.99 37.53 6.26
N CYS A 117 26.48 36.51 5.55
CA CYS A 117 27.81 35.93 5.77
C CYS A 117 28.89 36.49 4.82
N GLN A 118 28.60 37.55 4.06
CA GLN A 118 29.58 38.35 3.30
C GLN A 118 29.87 39.65 4.03
#